data_AF-A0A8T2IVN1-F1
#
_entry.id   AF-A0A8T2IVN1-F1
#
_cell.length_a   1.000
_cell.length_b   1.000
_cell.length_c   1.000
_cell.angle_alpha   90.00
_cell.angle_beta   90.00
_cell.angle_gamma   90.00
#
_symmetry.space_group_name_H-M   'P 1'
#
loop_
_entity.id
_entity.type
_entity.pdbx_description
1 polymer ?
#
loop_
_entity_poly.entity_id
_entity_poly.type
_entity_poly.pdbx_seq_one_letter_code
_entity_poly.pdbx_strand_id
1 'polypeptide(L)'
;MKKKQKRKHTTSAATQVNCMFSKRIKTEVHKEDEGVMEDIPLVEERIDCNKDQLVLEDYLQLRVNLGKLYQQWGSVDRNFQRVAQDFPGIRILRQDPTECLFSFICTSNNHISRITGMIERVCRSLGRRLCQLDSDVYYTFPSLEQLAADSTEAKLRELGFGYRAKFISESARTILSRHSPDWLEGLRFVPYEEAKAALCALPGVGAKVADCVCLMALDKSEAVPVDTHVWQIAKRDYLPHLGSGNKTLTDRVYRETGDFFRNLWGSHAGWAQSVLFCSDLKKFQNPTNHIKTKGKRKLHQLEESST
;
A
#
# COMPACT_ATOMS: atom_id res chain seq x y z
N MET A 1 7.29 -68.32 -0.96
CA MET A 1 6.00 -67.94 -1.57
C MET A 1 5.85 -66.42 -1.54
N LYS A 2 5.57 -65.80 -2.69
CA LYS A 2 5.62 -64.36 -2.99
C LYS A 2 4.55 -63.57 -2.21
N LYS A 3 4.93 -62.56 -1.42
CA LYS A 3 3.99 -61.54 -0.88
C LYS A 3 3.91 -60.36 -1.85
N LYS A 4 2.73 -60.18 -2.47
CA LYS A 4 2.36 -59.05 -3.34
C LYS A 4 2.36 -57.73 -2.54
N GLN A 5 3.11 -56.75 -3.02
CA GLN A 5 3.14 -55.39 -2.51
C GLN A 5 2.02 -54.58 -3.20
N LYS A 6 0.98 -54.19 -2.44
CA LYS A 6 -0.08 -53.27 -2.92
C LYS A 6 0.46 -51.84 -2.88
N ARG A 7 0.74 -51.25 -4.05
CA ARG A 7 0.90 -49.80 -4.22
C ARG A 7 -0.46 -49.13 -3.98
N LYS A 8 -0.55 -48.26 -2.98
CA LYS A 8 -1.66 -47.30 -2.83
C LYS A 8 -1.29 -46.05 -3.64
N HIS A 9 -2.06 -45.73 -4.66
CA HIS A 9 -2.04 -44.42 -5.30
C HIS A 9 -2.76 -43.44 -4.38
N THR A 10 -2.04 -42.46 -3.85
CA THR A 10 -2.60 -41.28 -3.19
C THR A 10 -2.71 -40.17 -4.22
N THR A 11 -3.92 -39.96 -4.74
CA THR A 11 -4.25 -38.81 -5.58
C THR A 11 -4.37 -37.57 -4.67
N SER A 12 -3.63 -36.51 -5.01
CA SER A 12 -3.55 -35.27 -4.24
C SER A 12 -4.87 -34.49 -4.27
N ALA A 13 -5.24 -33.89 -3.13
CA ALA A 13 -6.43 -33.06 -2.91
C ALA A 13 -6.54 -31.84 -3.87
N ALA A 14 -5.48 -31.49 -4.59
CA ALA A 14 -5.49 -30.41 -5.58
C ALA A 14 -6.38 -30.70 -6.80
N THR A 15 -6.63 -31.97 -7.15
CA THR A 15 -7.43 -32.33 -8.34
C THR A 15 -8.94 -32.30 -8.08
N GLN A 16 -9.39 -32.34 -6.81
CA GLN A 16 -10.82 -32.33 -6.47
C GLN A 16 -11.43 -30.91 -6.38
N VAL A 17 -10.63 -29.88 -6.16
CA VAL A 17 -11.12 -28.49 -6.06
C VAL A 17 -11.47 -27.92 -7.45
N ASN A 18 -10.71 -28.27 -8.49
CA ASN A 18 -10.98 -27.81 -9.87
C ASN A 18 -12.27 -28.36 -10.49
N CYS A 19 -12.83 -29.46 -9.98
CA CYS A 19 -14.08 -30.03 -10.52
C CYS A 19 -15.35 -29.42 -9.91
N MET A 20 -15.25 -28.80 -8.71
CA MET A 20 -16.42 -28.24 -8.02
C MET A 20 -16.78 -26.81 -8.44
N PHE A 21 -15.85 -26.03 -8.98
CA PHE A 21 -16.12 -24.65 -9.39
C PHE A 21 -16.83 -24.52 -10.75
N SER A 22 -16.78 -25.55 -11.61
CA SER A 22 -17.33 -25.49 -12.97
C SER A 22 -18.83 -25.86 -13.07
N LYS A 23 -19.49 -26.21 -11.96
CA LYS A 23 -20.87 -26.74 -11.99
C LYS A 23 -21.94 -25.91 -11.27
N ARG A 24 -21.65 -24.67 -10.85
CA ARG A 24 -22.60 -23.89 -10.03
C ARG A 24 -23.09 -22.55 -10.60
N ILE A 25 -22.88 -22.30 -11.89
CA ILE A 25 -23.47 -21.14 -12.57
C ILE A 25 -24.60 -21.63 -13.49
N LYS A 26 -25.77 -21.90 -12.91
CA LYS A 26 -27.04 -22.02 -13.64
C LYS A 26 -28.19 -21.70 -12.69
N THR A 27 -28.61 -20.43 -12.64
CA THR A 27 -29.96 -20.02 -12.19
C THR A 27 -30.17 -18.58 -12.68
N GLU A 28 -30.87 -18.43 -13.82
CA GLU A 28 -32.23 -17.88 -13.95
C GLU A 28 -32.28 -16.35 -13.92
N VAL A 29 -32.48 -15.79 -15.12
CA VAL A 29 -32.64 -14.36 -15.41
C VAL A 29 -34.13 -14.03 -15.41
N HIS A 30 -34.55 -13.13 -14.52
CA HIS A 30 -35.80 -12.37 -14.69
C HIS A 30 -35.48 -11.03 -15.38
N LYS A 31 -36.35 -10.67 -16.33
CA LYS A 31 -36.26 -9.54 -17.27
C LYS A 31 -36.64 -8.18 -16.64
N GLU A 32 -36.33 -7.13 -17.41
CA GLU A 32 -36.68 -5.69 -17.32
C GLU A 32 -35.48 -4.84 -16.80
N ASP A 33 -34.93 -3.82 -17.46
CA ASP A 33 -35.37 -2.95 -18.57
C ASP A 33 -34.17 -2.51 -19.44
N GLU A 34 -34.43 -2.20 -20.71
CA GLU A 34 -33.44 -1.90 -21.76
C GLU A 34 -32.79 -0.50 -21.65
N GLY A 35 -31.46 -0.47 -21.63
CA GLY A 35 -30.64 0.70 -21.97
C GLY A 35 -29.41 0.23 -22.74
N VAL A 36 -29.22 0.75 -23.95
CA VAL A 36 -28.22 0.30 -24.93
C VAL A 36 -26.82 0.26 -24.31
N MET A 37 -26.33 -0.96 -24.06
CA MET A 37 -24.99 -1.26 -23.57
C MET A 37 -24.15 -1.60 -24.80
N GLU A 38 -23.24 -0.71 -25.21
CA GLU A 38 -22.20 -1.10 -26.16
C GLU A 38 -21.30 -2.13 -25.47
N ASP A 39 -21.47 -3.40 -25.83
CA ASP A 39 -20.65 -4.52 -25.40
C ASP A 39 -19.21 -4.31 -25.90
N ILE A 40 -18.35 -3.80 -25.03
CA ILE A 40 -16.90 -3.88 -25.24
C ILE A 40 -16.54 -5.37 -25.12
N PRO A 41 -15.94 -6.01 -26.14
CA PRO A 41 -15.60 -7.42 -26.08
C PRO A 41 -14.69 -7.66 -24.87
N LEU A 42 -15.16 -8.48 -23.93
CA LEU A 42 -14.30 -9.07 -22.91
C LEU A 42 -13.31 -9.95 -23.64
N VAL A 43 -12.10 -9.43 -23.85
CA VAL A 43 -10.99 -10.24 -24.32
C VAL A 43 -10.75 -11.28 -23.23
N GLU A 44 -11.16 -12.52 -23.46
CA GLU A 44 -10.73 -13.67 -22.67
C GLU A 44 -9.22 -13.88 -22.93
N GLU A 45 -8.40 -12.99 -22.39
CA GLU A 45 -6.97 -13.24 -22.28
C GLU A 45 -6.81 -14.45 -21.36
N ARG A 46 -6.23 -15.52 -21.91
CA ARG A 46 -5.89 -16.72 -21.14
C ARG A 46 -5.06 -16.30 -19.94
N ILE A 47 -5.54 -16.62 -18.74
CA ILE A 47 -4.81 -16.45 -17.48
C ILE A 47 -3.47 -17.20 -17.61
N ASP A 48 -2.38 -16.46 -17.78
CA ASP A 48 -1.03 -16.98 -17.72
C ASP A 48 -0.61 -17.00 -16.25
N CYS A 49 -0.96 -18.09 -15.56
CA CYS A 49 -0.75 -18.25 -14.13
C CYS A 49 0.71 -18.04 -13.68
N ASN A 50 1.68 -18.16 -14.59
CA ASN A 50 3.09 -17.94 -14.30
C ASN A 50 3.43 -16.44 -14.24
N LYS A 51 2.81 -15.61 -15.10
CA LYS A 51 3.00 -14.15 -15.08
C LYS A 51 2.38 -13.52 -13.83
N ASP A 52 1.15 -13.92 -13.49
CA ASP A 52 0.46 -13.39 -12.31
C ASP A 52 1.22 -13.73 -11.02
N GLN A 53 1.76 -14.94 -10.93
CA GLN A 53 2.61 -15.34 -9.81
C GLN A 53 3.85 -14.46 -9.70
N LEU A 54 4.54 -14.18 -10.81
CA LEU A 54 5.74 -13.32 -10.80
C LEU A 54 5.41 -11.89 -10.38
N VAL A 55 4.28 -11.34 -10.83
CA VAL A 55 3.80 -10.01 -10.42
C VAL A 55 3.55 -9.97 -8.92
N LEU A 56 2.87 -10.98 -8.36
CA LEU A 56 2.60 -11.06 -6.92
C LEU A 56 3.87 -11.26 -6.10
N GLU A 57 4.79 -12.11 -6.56
CA GLU A 57 6.09 -12.32 -5.91
C GLU A 57 6.92 -11.04 -5.84
N ASP A 58 6.90 -10.23 -6.91
CA ASP A 58 7.60 -8.94 -6.98
C ASP A 58 6.91 -7.90 -6.10
N TYR A 59 5.59 -7.71 -6.25
CA TYR A 59 4.82 -6.72 -5.50
C TYR A 59 4.86 -6.96 -3.99
N LEU A 60 4.76 -8.22 -3.56
CA LEU A 60 4.87 -8.61 -2.15
C LEU A 60 6.33 -8.80 -1.70
N GLN A 61 7.30 -8.65 -2.60
CA GLN A 61 8.74 -8.83 -2.40
C GLN A 61 9.15 -10.18 -1.78
N LEU A 62 8.50 -11.27 -2.16
CA LEU A 62 8.61 -12.59 -1.49
C LEU A 62 10.01 -13.21 -1.52
N ARG A 63 10.89 -12.72 -2.40
CA ARG A 63 12.30 -13.17 -2.50
C ARG A 63 13.16 -12.70 -1.33
N VAL A 64 12.75 -11.65 -0.63
CA VAL A 64 13.45 -11.16 0.57
C VAL A 64 13.15 -12.07 1.76
N ASN A 65 14.19 -12.60 2.41
CA ASN A 65 14.03 -13.45 3.59
C ASN A 65 13.73 -12.60 4.83
N LEU A 66 12.44 -12.38 5.08
CA LEU A 66 11.98 -11.54 6.19
C LEU A 66 12.40 -12.08 7.57
N GLY A 67 12.45 -13.42 7.74
CA GLY A 67 12.85 -14.03 9.00
C GLY A 67 14.30 -13.70 9.38
N LYS A 68 15.22 -13.71 8.42
CA LYS A 68 16.61 -13.27 8.62
C LYS A 68 16.70 -11.80 9.00
N LEU A 69 15.90 -10.94 8.37
CA LEU A 69 15.85 -9.52 8.70
C LEU A 69 15.35 -9.28 10.13
N TYR A 70 14.25 -9.94 10.53
CA TYR A 70 13.73 -9.87 11.89
C TYR A 70 14.76 -10.34 12.94
N GLN A 71 15.50 -11.41 12.66
CA GLN A 71 16.59 -11.88 13.53
C GLN A 71 17.72 -10.86 13.62
N GLN A 72 18.14 -10.30 12.49
CA GLN A 72 19.19 -9.27 12.44
C GLN A 72 18.79 -8.05 13.28
N TRP A 73 17.63 -7.43 13.00
CA TRP A 73 17.18 -6.24 13.71
C TRP A 73 16.96 -6.51 15.20
N GLY A 74 16.39 -7.67 15.55
CA GLY A 74 16.21 -8.06 16.95
C GLY A 74 17.52 -8.29 17.70
N SER A 75 18.61 -8.64 17.00
CA SER A 75 19.92 -8.85 17.62
C SER A 75 20.63 -7.54 18.01
N VAL A 76 20.31 -6.43 17.31
CA VAL A 76 20.91 -5.10 17.54
C VAL A 76 19.98 -4.12 18.24
N ASP A 77 18.68 -4.42 18.32
CA ASP A 77 17.67 -3.57 18.96
C ASP A 77 16.69 -4.38 19.81
N ARG A 78 16.82 -4.24 21.14
CA ARG A 78 15.93 -4.90 22.12
C ARG A 78 14.49 -4.42 22.04
N ASN A 79 14.26 -3.15 21.71
CA ASN A 79 12.90 -2.63 21.57
C ASN A 79 12.23 -3.24 20.33
N PHE A 80 12.94 -3.29 19.21
CA PHE A 80 12.49 -4.00 18.02
C PHE A 80 12.19 -5.48 18.34
N GLN A 81 13.10 -6.18 19.02
CA GLN A 81 12.92 -7.58 19.38
C GLN A 81 11.63 -7.83 20.17
N ARG A 82 11.27 -6.92 21.07
CA ARG A 82 10.02 -6.97 21.84
C ARG A 82 8.80 -6.75 20.93
N VAL A 83 8.81 -5.69 20.12
CA VAL A 83 7.68 -5.35 19.21
C VAL A 83 7.44 -6.43 18.15
N ALA A 84 8.52 -7.01 17.62
CA ALA A 84 8.47 -8.00 16.55
C ALA A 84 7.70 -9.29 16.92
N GLN A 85 7.52 -9.58 18.21
CA GLN A 85 6.75 -10.73 18.68
C GLN A 85 5.24 -10.57 18.40
N ASP A 86 4.73 -9.35 18.57
CA ASP A 86 3.31 -9.03 18.36
C ASP A 86 3.00 -8.65 16.90
N PHE A 87 4.03 -8.29 16.12
CA PHE A 87 3.92 -7.82 14.74
C PHE A 87 4.78 -8.64 13.76
N PRO A 88 4.55 -9.96 13.64
CA PRO A 88 5.25 -10.78 12.65
C PRO A 88 4.73 -10.51 11.22
N GLY A 89 5.60 -10.70 10.23
CA GLY A 89 5.18 -10.72 8.82
C GLY A 89 4.92 -9.36 8.17
N ILE A 90 5.29 -8.24 8.82
CA ILE A 90 5.18 -6.92 8.21
C ILE A 90 6.22 -6.79 7.09
N ARG A 91 5.76 -6.55 5.87
CA ARG A 91 6.56 -6.43 4.65
C ARG A 91 6.34 -5.08 3.97
N ILE A 92 7.32 -4.65 3.19
CA ILE A 92 7.19 -3.51 2.31
C ILE A 92 6.74 -4.01 0.94
N LEU A 93 5.68 -3.38 0.42
CA LEU A 93 5.21 -3.62 -0.95
C LEU A 93 6.13 -2.92 -1.94
N ARG A 94 6.31 -3.49 -3.13
CA ARG A 94 7.02 -2.87 -4.25
C ARG A 94 6.00 -2.29 -5.23
N GLN A 95 5.54 -1.08 -4.91
CA GLN A 95 4.47 -0.41 -5.64
C GLN A 95 4.97 0.21 -6.96
N ASP A 96 4.02 0.50 -7.84
CA ASP A 96 4.23 1.36 -9.00
C ASP A 96 4.65 2.77 -8.54
N PRO A 97 5.75 3.35 -9.07
CA PRO A 97 6.24 4.67 -8.67
C PRO A 97 5.25 5.81 -8.88
N THR A 98 4.45 5.77 -9.94
CA THR A 98 3.46 6.81 -10.25
C THR A 98 2.34 6.77 -9.22
N GLU A 99 1.69 5.62 -9.06
CA GLU A 99 0.63 5.40 -8.07
C GLU A 99 1.12 5.72 -6.66
N CYS A 100 2.31 5.25 -6.29
CA CYS A 100 2.90 5.50 -4.98
C CYS A 100 3.14 7.00 -4.75
N LEU A 101 3.76 7.71 -5.69
CA LEU A 101 4.04 9.14 -5.58
C LEU A 101 2.77 9.96 -5.36
N PHE A 102 1.80 9.84 -6.26
CA PHE A 102 0.59 10.66 -6.21
C PHE A 102 -0.33 10.27 -5.05
N SER A 103 -0.32 9.00 -4.64
CA SER A 103 -0.96 8.56 -3.39
C SER A 103 -0.30 9.21 -2.17
N PHE A 104 1.03 9.27 -2.09
CA PHE A 104 1.71 9.89 -0.94
C PHE A 104 1.60 11.42 -0.89
N ILE A 105 1.48 12.11 -2.03
CA ILE A 105 1.12 13.55 -2.05
C ILE A 105 -0.22 13.78 -1.33
N CYS A 106 -1.16 12.83 -1.38
CA CYS A 106 -2.45 12.90 -0.67
C CYS A 106 -2.33 12.77 0.85
N THR A 107 -1.19 12.28 1.38
CA THR A 107 -1.03 11.91 2.79
C THR A 107 -0.62 13.06 3.71
N SER A 108 0.04 14.09 3.17
CA SER A 108 0.55 15.22 3.95
C SER A 108 -0.56 15.89 4.77
N ASN A 109 -0.45 15.92 6.10
CA ASN A 109 -1.45 16.44 7.03
C ASN A 109 -2.86 15.86 6.80
N ASN A 110 -2.99 14.53 6.82
CA ASN A 110 -4.22 13.80 6.56
C ASN A 110 -4.28 12.51 7.39
N HIS A 111 -5.39 11.78 7.36
CA HIS A 111 -5.53 10.49 8.06
C HIS A 111 -5.97 9.37 7.11
N ILE A 112 -5.57 8.13 7.44
CA ILE A 112 -5.67 6.95 6.55
C ILE A 112 -7.05 6.80 5.92
N SER A 113 -8.14 6.86 6.70
CA SER A 113 -9.49 6.70 6.16
C SER A 113 -9.89 7.74 5.11
N ARG A 114 -9.45 9.01 5.26
CA ARG A 114 -9.71 10.05 4.26
C ARG A 114 -8.83 9.89 3.04
N ILE A 115 -7.56 9.49 3.24
CA ILE A 115 -6.60 9.23 2.15
C ILE A 115 -7.13 8.11 1.25
N THR A 116 -7.57 6.98 1.83
CA THR A 116 -8.14 5.86 1.08
C THR A 116 -9.31 6.31 0.20
N GLY A 117 -10.28 7.04 0.77
CA GLY A 117 -11.40 7.55 -0.01
C GLY A 117 -11.02 8.59 -1.07
N MET A 118 -9.95 9.38 -0.84
CA MET A 118 -9.43 10.30 -1.86
C MET A 118 -8.86 9.52 -3.05
N ILE A 119 -8.04 8.51 -2.79
CA ILE A 119 -7.45 7.66 -3.83
C ILE A 119 -8.54 6.94 -4.63
N GLU A 120 -9.52 6.33 -3.96
CA GLU A 120 -10.66 5.68 -4.62
C GLU A 120 -11.43 6.65 -5.54
N ARG A 121 -11.68 7.88 -5.08
CA ARG A 121 -12.39 8.89 -5.87
C ARG A 121 -11.61 9.33 -7.11
N VAL A 122 -10.29 9.49 -7.02
CA VAL A 122 -9.50 9.88 -8.20
C VAL A 122 -9.37 8.74 -9.19
N CYS A 123 -9.18 7.50 -8.74
CA CYS A 123 -9.21 6.32 -9.63
C CYS A 123 -10.58 6.20 -10.32
N ARG A 124 -11.68 6.39 -9.59
CA ARG A 124 -13.03 6.34 -10.16
C ARG A 124 -13.32 7.48 -11.15
N SER A 125 -12.74 8.67 -10.92
CA SER A 125 -13.01 9.86 -11.73
C SER A 125 -12.10 10.00 -12.96
N LEU A 126 -10.84 9.55 -12.88
CA LEU A 126 -9.84 9.76 -13.93
C LEU A 126 -9.27 8.44 -14.45
N GLY A 127 -9.35 7.35 -13.69
CA GLY A 127 -8.86 6.03 -14.08
C GLY A 127 -9.79 5.33 -15.08
N ARG A 128 -9.27 4.31 -15.75
CA ARG A 128 -10.04 3.44 -16.64
C ARG A 128 -10.72 2.34 -15.82
N ARG A 129 -11.99 2.05 -16.10
CA ARG A 129 -12.69 0.90 -15.50
C ARG A 129 -11.93 -0.39 -15.85
N LEU A 130 -11.59 -1.18 -14.83
CA LEU A 130 -10.91 -2.47 -14.97
C LEU A 130 -11.92 -3.61 -15.05
N CYS A 131 -12.70 -3.77 -13.99
CA CYS A 131 -13.69 -4.83 -13.86
C CYS A 131 -14.71 -4.47 -12.79
N GLN A 132 -15.71 -5.34 -12.61
CA GLN A 132 -16.62 -5.31 -11.49
C GLN A 132 -16.57 -6.68 -10.81
N LEU A 133 -16.41 -6.67 -9.50
CA LEU A 133 -16.50 -7.86 -8.66
C LEU A 133 -17.59 -7.60 -7.63
N ASP A 134 -18.59 -8.47 -7.60
CA ASP A 134 -19.81 -8.27 -6.82
C ASP A 134 -20.45 -6.88 -7.09
N SER A 135 -20.62 -6.06 -6.06
CA SER A 135 -21.15 -4.69 -6.17
C SER A 135 -20.09 -3.63 -6.43
N ASP A 136 -18.81 -3.98 -6.40
CA ASP A 136 -17.70 -3.02 -6.43
C ASP A 136 -17.07 -2.93 -7.83
N VAL A 137 -16.98 -1.71 -8.34
CA VAL A 137 -16.34 -1.41 -9.62
C VAL A 137 -14.92 -0.92 -9.36
N TYR A 138 -13.95 -1.57 -10.01
CA TYR A 138 -12.53 -1.29 -9.88
C TYR A 138 -12.03 -0.47 -11.06
N TYR A 139 -11.11 0.45 -10.79
CA TYR A 139 -10.55 1.37 -11.77
C TYR A 139 -9.02 1.34 -11.64
N THR A 140 -8.32 1.59 -12.75
CA THR A 140 -6.87 1.81 -12.71
C THR A 140 -6.55 3.06 -11.91
N PHE A 141 -5.32 3.15 -11.43
CA PHE A 141 -4.76 4.46 -11.09
C PHE A 141 -4.68 5.33 -12.37
N PRO A 142 -4.86 6.66 -12.29
CA PRO A 142 -4.73 7.54 -13.45
C PRO A 142 -3.29 7.60 -13.97
N SER A 143 -3.13 7.68 -15.28
CA SER A 143 -1.84 7.92 -15.95
C SER A 143 -1.29 9.34 -15.67
N LEU A 144 0.00 9.56 -15.93
CA LEU A 144 0.62 10.88 -15.79
C LEU A 144 -0.08 11.92 -16.68
N GLU A 145 -0.46 11.55 -17.89
CA GLU A 145 -1.16 12.41 -18.85
C GLU A 145 -2.52 12.84 -18.30
N GLN A 146 -3.27 11.91 -17.71
CA GLN A 146 -4.54 12.22 -17.06
C GLN A 146 -4.36 13.12 -15.85
N LEU A 147 -3.30 12.92 -15.06
CA LEU A 147 -3.00 13.77 -13.90
C LEU A 147 -2.54 15.18 -14.31
N ALA A 148 -1.90 15.31 -15.46
CA ALA A 148 -1.35 16.57 -15.97
C ALA A 148 -2.36 17.43 -16.74
N ALA A 149 -3.51 16.87 -17.15
CA ALA A 149 -4.52 17.57 -17.94
C ALA A 149 -5.01 18.87 -17.27
N ASP A 150 -5.33 19.88 -18.08
CA ASP A 150 -5.68 21.23 -17.61
C ASP A 150 -6.88 21.24 -16.67
N SER A 151 -7.86 20.35 -16.89
CA SER A 151 -9.06 20.23 -16.07
C SER A 151 -8.84 19.49 -14.75
N THR A 152 -7.71 18.78 -14.57
CA THR A 152 -7.51 17.87 -13.45
C THR A 152 -7.46 18.57 -12.10
N GLU A 153 -6.82 19.75 -12.00
CA GLU A 153 -6.77 20.46 -10.73
C GLU A 153 -8.17 20.86 -10.24
N ALA A 154 -9.00 21.44 -11.12
CA ALA A 154 -10.36 21.84 -10.80
C ALA A 154 -11.18 20.61 -10.36
N LYS A 155 -11.06 19.50 -11.09
CA LYS A 155 -11.73 18.25 -10.75
C LYS A 155 -11.32 17.70 -9.38
N LEU A 156 -10.03 17.70 -9.07
CA LEU A 156 -9.53 17.24 -7.77
C LEU A 156 -10.00 18.14 -6.61
N ARG A 157 -10.16 19.45 -6.85
CA ARG A 157 -10.73 20.37 -5.86
C ARG A 157 -12.18 20.02 -5.55
N GLU A 158 -12.99 19.73 -6.57
CA GLU A 158 -14.37 19.24 -6.41
C GLU A 158 -14.42 17.93 -5.61
N LEU A 159 -13.46 17.03 -5.83
CA LEU A 159 -13.34 15.74 -5.13
C LEU A 159 -12.76 15.86 -3.69
N GLY A 160 -12.50 17.08 -3.21
CA GLY A 160 -12.11 17.37 -1.83
C GLY A 160 -10.61 17.22 -1.54
N PHE A 161 -9.75 17.30 -2.56
CA PHE A 161 -8.29 17.23 -2.37
C PHE A 161 -7.71 18.52 -1.75
N GLY A 162 -8.43 19.64 -1.86
CA GLY A 162 -8.01 20.93 -1.34
C GLY A 162 -6.73 21.42 -2.02
N TYR A 163 -5.78 21.95 -1.26
CA TYR A 163 -4.51 22.45 -1.80
C TYR A 163 -3.66 21.37 -2.50
N ARG A 164 -3.87 20.08 -2.19
CA ARG A 164 -3.13 18.96 -2.80
C ARG A 164 -3.47 18.76 -4.27
N ALA A 165 -4.64 19.24 -4.72
CA ALA A 165 -5.03 19.20 -6.12
C ALA A 165 -3.98 19.86 -7.02
N LYS A 166 -3.47 21.03 -6.59
CA LYS A 166 -2.41 21.76 -7.28
C LYS A 166 -1.10 20.97 -7.32
N PHE A 167 -0.71 20.36 -6.20
CA PHE A 167 0.52 19.56 -6.12
C PHE A 167 0.51 18.36 -7.05
N ILE A 168 -0.65 17.69 -7.16
CA ILE A 168 -0.83 16.56 -8.09
C ILE A 168 -0.71 17.03 -9.54
N SER A 169 -1.47 18.06 -9.93
CA SER A 169 -1.48 18.52 -11.32
C SER A 169 -0.13 19.10 -11.74
N GLU A 170 0.51 19.92 -10.90
CA GLU A 170 1.81 20.52 -11.20
C GLU A 170 2.95 19.51 -11.17
N SER A 171 2.93 18.52 -10.28
CA SER A 171 3.94 17.45 -10.28
C SER A 171 3.85 16.62 -11.55
N ALA A 172 2.64 16.22 -11.96
CA ALA A 172 2.45 15.47 -13.21
C ALA A 172 2.91 16.27 -14.44
N ARG A 173 2.56 17.55 -14.52
CA ARG A 173 3.05 18.45 -15.58
C ARG A 173 4.57 18.64 -15.55
N THR A 174 5.16 18.76 -14.36
CA THR A 174 6.62 18.89 -14.20
C THR A 174 7.33 17.64 -14.72
N ILE A 175 6.81 16.45 -14.40
CA ILE A 175 7.35 15.18 -14.88
C ILE A 175 7.29 15.11 -16.40
N LEU A 176 6.11 15.32 -17.00
CA LEU A 176 5.95 15.24 -18.46
C LEU A 176 6.74 16.29 -19.25
N SER A 177 6.96 17.48 -18.67
CA SER A 177 7.66 18.57 -19.37
C SER A 177 9.18 18.56 -19.22
N ARG A 178 9.71 17.99 -18.12
CA ARG A 178 11.14 18.07 -17.79
C ARG A 178 11.86 16.74 -17.82
N HIS A 179 11.13 15.64 -17.87
CA HIS A 179 11.68 14.30 -17.71
C HIS A 179 11.17 13.34 -18.78
N SER A 180 11.87 12.23 -18.96
CA SER A 180 11.41 11.15 -19.83
C SER A 180 10.21 10.41 -19.22
N PRO A 181 9.39 9.71 -20.03
CA PRO A 181 8.27 8.92 -19.53
C PRO A 181 8.67 7.91 -18.43
N ASP A 182 9.85 7.31 -18.58
CA ASP A 182 10.36 6.30 -17.64
C ASP A 182 11.17 6.89 -16.47
N TRP A 183 11.17 8.21 -16.29
CA TRP A 183 12.02 8.86 -15.28
C TRP A 183 11.74 8.37 -13.86
N LEU A 184 10.48 8.22 -13.47
CA LEU A 184 10.10 7.72 -12.14
C LEU A 184 10.62 6.29 -11.91
N GLU A 185 10.47 5.41 -12.89
CA GLU A 185 11.02 4.05 -12.84
C GLU A 185 12.55 4.06 -12.80
N GLY A 186 13.18 4.95 -13.55
CA GLY A 186 14.63 5.16 -13.57
C GLY A 186 15.21 5.47 -12.18
N LEU A 187 14.44 6.10 -11.28
CA LEU A 187 14.89 6.39 -9.92
C LEU A 187 15.17 5.13 -9.09
N ARG A 188 14.67 3.95 -9.49
CA ARG A 188 15.06 2.68 -8.87
C ARG A 188 16.56 2.38 -9.00
N PHE A 189 17.22 2.92 -10.03
CA PHE A 189 18.60 2.56 -10.38
C PHE A 189 19.65 3.60 -9.95
N VAL A 190 19.23 4.75 -9.42
CA VAL A 190 20.15 5.76 -8.87
C VAL A 190 20.34 5.58 -7.35
N PRO A 191 21.38 6.15 -6.73
CA PRO A 191 21.53 6.14 -5.27
C PRO A 191 20.32 6.75 -4.52
N TYR A 192 20.06 6.29 -3.30
CA TYR A 192 18.92 6.76 -2.48
C TYR A 192 18.87 8.29 -2.34
N GLU A 193 20.00 8.93 -2.05
CA GLU A 193 20.06 10.39 -1.86
C GLU A 193 19.70 11.15 -3.15
N GLU A 194 20.11 10.63 -4.31
CA GLU A 194 19.76 11.22 -5.62
C GLU A 194 18.28 11.04 -5.92
N ALA A 195 17.71 9.85 -5.71
CA ALA A 195 16.29 9.59 -5.89
C ALA A 195 15.43 10.50 -4.98
N LYS A 196 15.83 10.63 -3.71
CA LYS A 196 15.16 11.50 -2.74
C LYS A 196 15.22 12.97 -3.16
N ALA A 197 16.39 13.46 -3.55
CA ALA A 197 16.57 14.85 -3.99
C ALA A 197 15.73 15.15 -5.24
N ALA A 198 15.70 14.21 -6.19
CA ALA A 198 14.90 14.30 -7.41
C ALA A 198 13.39 14.38 -7.11
N LEU A 199 12.90 13.54 -6.21
CA LEU A 199 11.50 13.58 -5.78
C LEU A 199 11.14 14.89 -5.04
N CYS A 200 12.01 15.36 -4.13
CA CYS A 200 11.81 16.60 -3.38
C CYS A 200 11.77 17.86 -4.26
N ALA A 201 12.24 17.79 -5.51
CA ALA A 201 12.12 18.89 -6.46
C ALA A 201 10.68 19.05 -7.01
N LEU A 202 9.80 18.07 -6.79
CA LEU A 202 8.42 18.11 -7.26
C LEU A 202 7.50 18.91 -6.31
N PRO A 203 6.51 19.65 -6.86
CA PRO A 203 5.54 20.38 -6.06
C PRO A 203 4.80 19.52 -5.03
N GLY A 204 4.88 19.91 -3.76
CA GLY A 204 4.18 19.23 -2.67
C GLY A 204 4.85 17.95 -2.16
N VAL A 205 6.05 17.62 -2.67
CA VAL A 205 6.84 16.47 -2.21
C VAL A 205 7.92 16.97 -1.24
N GLY A 206 7.69 16.77 0.06
CA GLY A 206 8.70 17.01 1.09
C GLY A 206 9.48 15.74 1.44
N ALA A 207 10.48 15.85 2.32
CA ALA A 207 11.37 14.75 2.73
C ALA A 207 10.62 13.46 3.12
N LYS A 208 9.52 13.58 3.89
CA LYS A 208 8.69 12.43 4.27
C LYS A 208 8.02 11.74 3.09
N VAL A 209 7.44 12.50 2.17
CA VAL A 209 6.78 11.95 0.98
C VAL A 209 7.83 11.28 0.10
N ALA A 210 8.96 11.93 -0.13
CA ALA A 210 10.07 11.37 -0.89
C ALA A 210 10.58 10.05 -0.27
N ASP A 211 10.80 10.00 1.05
CA ASP A 211 11.25 8.77 1.72
C ASP A 211 10.20 7.65 1.64
N CYS A 212 8.91 7.97 1.72
CA CYS A 212 7.86 6.96 1.52
C CYS A 212 7.91 6.35 0.11
N VAL A 213 8.09 7.17 -0.92
CA VAL A 213 8.19 6.70 -2.31
C VAL A 213 9.49 5.94 -2.53
N CYS A 214 10.61 6.44 -2.00
CA CYS A 214 11.90 5.74 -2.03
C CYS A 214 11.80 4.33 -1.43
N LEU A 215 11.18 4.20 -0.25
CA LEU A 215 11.02 2.93 0.46
C LEU A 215 10.06 1.97 -0.26
N MET A 216 8.91 2.47 -0.70
CA MET A 216 7.78 1.62 -1.12
C MET A 216 7.65 1.45 -2.62
N ALA A 217 8.40 2.20 -3.42
CA ALA A 217 8.33 2.12 -4.87
C ALA A 217 9.66 2.26 -5.61
N LEU A 218 10.75 2.72 -4.98
CA LEU A 218 12.04 2.91 -5.67
C LEU A 218 13.17 2.01 -5.18
N ASP A 219 12.83 0.92 -4.48
CA ASP A 219 13.77 -0.11 -4.02
C ASP A 219 14.86 0.41 -3.07
N LYS A 220 14.60 1.52 -2.34
CA LYS A 220 15.53 2.09 -1.34
C LYS A 220 15.16 1.60 0.06
N SER A 221 15.52 0.36 0.39
CA SER A 221 15.16 -0.28 1.66
C SER A 221 15.74 0.44 2.90
N GLU A 222 16.74 1.30 2.71
CA GLU A 222 17.37 2.15 3.71
C GLU A 222 16.61 3.46 3.98
N ALA A 223 15.63 3.83 3.14
CA ALA A 223 14.85 5.06 3.32
C ALA A 223 13.98 4.95 4.58
N VAL A 224 14.05 5.96 5.46
CA VAL A 224 13.34 5.98 6.74
C VAL A 224 12.40 7.20 6.77
N PRO A 225 11.11 7.05 6.42
CA PRO A 225 10.16 8.14 6.45
C PRO A 225 9.87 8.54 7.90
N VAL A 226 10.31 9.73 8.31
CA VAL A 226 10.05 10.25 9.66
C VAL A 226 8.79 11.11 9.66
N ASP A 227 7.70 10.60 10.22
CA ASP A 227 6.49 11.37 10.48
C ASP A 227 6.34 11.65 11.99
N THR A 228 5.17 12.16 12.40
CA THR A 228 4.91 12.42 13.82
C THR A 228 4.94 11.15 14.68
N HIS A 229 4.50 10.00 14.16
CA HIS A 229 4.51 8.73 14.89
C HIS A 229 5.92 8.19 15.06
N VAL A 230 6.69 8.13 13.97
CA VAL A 230 8.10 7.70 14.00
C VAL A 230 8.91 8.63 14.89
N TRP A 231 8.64 9.94 14.84
CA TRP A 231 9.28 10.90 15.73
C TRP A 231 8.92 10.65 17.20
N GLN A 232 7.67 10.33 17.55
CA GLN A 232 7.31 9.96 18.93
C GLN A 232 8.00 8.67 19.38
N ILE A 233 8.08 7.65 18.52
CA ILE A 233 8.82 6.41 18.81
C ILE A 233 10.29 6.73 19.09
N ALA A 234 10.93 7.51 18.21
CA ALA A 234 12.32 7.91 18.37
C ALA A 234 12.54 8.62 19.71
N LYS A 235 11.71 9.60 20.06
CA LYS A 235 11.79 10.35 21.32
C LYS A 235 11.61 9.46 22.56
N ARG A 236 10.65 8.55 22.52
CA ARG A 236 10.25 7.70 23.66
C ARG A 236 11.28 6.60 23.92
N ASP A 237 11.76 5.95 22.86
CA ASP A 237 12.45 4.66 22.97
C ASP A 237 13.95 4.73 22.66
N TYR A 238 14.44 5.79 21.98
CA TYR A 238 15.81 5.79 21.42
C TYR A 238 16.61 7.09 21.66
N LEU A 239 15.98 8.24 21.45
CA LEU A 239 16.62 9.56 21.37
C LEU A 239 15.92 10.53 22.34
N PRO A 240 16.05 10.33 23.67
CA PRO A 240 15.33 11.12 24.66
C PRO A 240 15.68 12.61 24.63
N HIS A 241 16.87 12.99 24.14
CA HIS A 241 17.27 14.40 23.99
C HIS A 241 16.43 15.15 22.95
N LEU A 242 15.79 14.46 21.99
CA LEU A 242 14.80 15.06 21.09
C LEU A 242 13.50 15.48 21.82
N GLY A 243 13.30 14.98 23.05
CA GLY A 243 12.25 15.37 24.00
C GLY A 243 12.41 16.74 24.62
N SER A 244 13.66 17.17 24.81
CA SER A 244 14.01 18.33 25.62
C SER A 244 14.17 19.58 24.76
N GLY A 245 13.05 20.21 24.39
CA GLY A 245 13.03 21.56 23.80
C GLY A 245 12.49 21.66 22.36
N ASN A 246 12.52 20.57 21.58
CA ASN A 246 11.98 20.57 20.21
C ASN A 246 10.48 20.23 20.20
N LYS A 247 9.64 21.25 19.97
CA LYS A 247 8.18 21.11 19.79
C LYS A 247 7.77 20.72 18.37
N THR A 248 8.69 20.84 17.41
CA THR A 248 8.42 20.63 15.97
C THR A 248 9.46 19.70 15.36
N LEU A 249 9.02 18.87 14.41
CA LEU A 249 9.91 18.06 13.58
C LEU A 249 10.60 18.96 12.55
N THR A 250 11.82 19.40 12.85
CA THR A 250 12.67 20.19 11.94
C THR A 250 13.48 19.29 11.01
N ASP A 251 14.01 19.81 9.91
CA ASP A 251 14.86 19.04 8.97
C ASP A 251 16.11 18.44 9.64
N ARG A 252 16.65 19.11 10.67
CA ARG A 252 17.75 18.57 11.46
C ARG A 252 17.30 17.32 12.23
N VAL A 253 16.18 17.43 12.96
CA VAL A 253 15.63 16.31 13.74
C VAL A 253 15.20 15.16 12.83
N TYR A 254 14.63 15.48 11.68
CA TYR A 254 14.28 14.51 10.63
C TYR A 254 15.51 13.70 10.20
N ARG A 255 16.59 14.38 9.80
CA ARG A 255 17.83 13.73 9.35
C ARG A 255 18.47 12.91 10.46
N GLU A 256 18.62 13.49 11.65
CA GLU A 256 19.19 12.80 12.81
C GLU A 256 18.41 11.51 13.16
N THR A 257 17.08 11.56 13.14
CA THR A 257 16.23 10.39 13.39
C THR A 257 16.41 9.32 12.32
N GLY A 258 16.42 9.72 11.04
CA GLY A 258 16.64 8.80 9.93
C GLY A 258 18.03 8.15 9.95
N ASP A 259 19.08 8.95 10.21
CA ASP A 259 20.46 8.49 10.28
C ASP A 259 20.66 7.51 11.45
N PHE A 260 20.06 7.82 12.61
CA PHE A 260 20.07 6.92 13.75
C PHE A 260 19.51 5.54 13.39
N PHE A 261 18.32 5.49 12.79
CA PHE A 261 17.69 4.20 12.42
C PHE A 261 18.42 3.46 11.30
N ARG A 262 19.01 4.18 10.33
CA ARG A 262 19.90 3.58 9.31
C ARG A 262 21.14 2.96 9.94
N ASN A 263 21.77 3.64 10.89
CA ASN A 263 22.93 3.11 11.60
C ASN A 263 22.57 1.91 12.48
N LEU A 264 21.38 1.90 13.07
CA LEU A 264 20.90 0.81 13.93
C LEU A 264 20.53 -0.45 13.15
N TRP A 265 19.76 -0.33 12.06
CA TRP A 265 19.18 -1.48 11.35
C TRP A 265 19.83 -1.79 9.99
N GLY A 266 20.74 -0.94 9.53
CA GLY A 266 21.50 -1.14 8.30
C GLY A 266 20.68 -0.93 7.03
N SER A 267 21.00 -1.71 5.99
CA SER A 267 20.49 -1.52 4.62
C SER A 267 18.97 -1.66 4.46
N HIS A 268 18.28 -2.25 5.42
CA HIS A 268 16.82 -2.41 5.40
C HIS A 268 16.14 -1.65 6.55
N ALA A 269 16.72 -0.53 6.98
CA ALA A 269 16.18 0.25 8.09
C ALA A 269 14.73 0.73 7.88
N GLY A 270 14.32 1.05 6.66
CA GLY A 270 12.94 1.43 6.36
C GLY A 270 11.94 0.30 6.59
N TRP A 271 12.36 -0.95 6.38
CA TRP A 271 11.53 -2.12 6.66
C TRP A 271 11.37 -2.34 8.15
N ALA A 272 12.45 -2.24 8.92
CA ALA A 272 12.41 -2.32 10.38
C ALA A 272 11.53 -1.20 10.98
N GLN A 273 11.70 0.03 10.50
CA GLN A 273 10.88 1.18 10.90
C GLN A 273 9.38 0.91 10.68
N SER A 274 9.01 0.24 9.59
CA SER A 274 7.61 -0.05 9.29
C SER A 274 6.97 -1.00 10.30
N VAL A 275 7.74 -1.93 10.89
CA VAL A 275 7.26 -2.78 11.99
C VAL A 275 6.91 -1.93 13.22
N LEU A 276 7.82 -1.03 13.62
CA LEU A 276 7.57 -0.14 14.76
C LEU A 276 6.41 0.82 14.50
N PHE A 277 6.32 1.36 13.28
CA PHE A 277 5.21 2.22 12.89
C PHE A 277 3.87 1.49 12.98
N CYS A 278 3.78 0.26 12.48
CA CYS A 278 2.58 -0.56 12.62
C CYS A 278 2.19 -0.78 14.09
N SER A 279 3.16 -0.93 15.00
CA SER A 279 2.90 -1.09 16.42
C SER A 279 2.36 0.17 17.12
N ASP A 280 2.64 1.35 16.57
CA ASP A 280 2.19 2.64 17.14
C ASP A 280 0.80 3.06 16.62
N LEU A 281 0.32 2.44 15.55
CA LEU A 281 -1.03 2.69 15.04
C LEU A 281 -2.08 2.15 16.02
N LYS A 282 -2.92 3.05 16.56
CA LYS A 282 -4.01 2.73 17.49
C LYS A 282 -4.91 1.56 17.06
N LYS A 283 -5.08 1.36 15.74
CA LYS A 283 -5.88 0.27 15.17
C LYS A 283 -5.31 -1.12 15.50
N PHE A 284 -4.00 -1.22 15.71
CA PHE A 284 -3.33 -2.50 15.97
C PHE A 284 -2.91 -2.68 17.44
N GLN A 285 -3.01 -1.64 18.27
CA GLN A 285 -2.68 -1.71 19.70
C GLN A 285 -3.72 -2.48 20.53
N ASN A 286 -4.92 -2.76 20.00
CA ASN A 286 -5.98 -3.48 20.72
C ASN A 286 -6.63 -4.59 19.86
N PRO A 287 -6.08 -5.82 19.84
CA PRO A 287 -6.69 -6.95 19.14
C PRO A 287 -8.09 -7.31 19.66
N THR A 288 -8.39 -6.98 20.92
CA THR A 288 -9.62 -7.38 21.64
C THR A 288 -10.89 -6.62 21.22
N ASN A 289 -10.79 -5.51 20.48
CA ASN A 289 -11.95 -4.73 20.05
C ASN A 289 -12.49 -5.11 18.65
N HIS A 290 -11.74 -5.86 17.85
CA HIS A 290 -12.18 -6.27 16.51
C HIS A 290 -13.20 -7.42 16.52
N ILE A 291 -13.29 -8.19 17.61
CA ILE A 291 -14.27 -9.27 17.76
C ILE A 291 -15.63 -8.73 18.27
N LYS A 292 -15.65 -7.63 19.04
CA LYS A 292 -16.89 -7.13 19.67
C LYS A 292 -17.81 -6.31 18.75
N THR A 293 -17.30 -5.82 17.60
CA THR A 293 -18.07 -4.90 16.73
C THR A 293 -18.88 -5.59 15.63
N LYS A 294 -18.62 -6.87 15.31
CA LYS A 294 -19.41 -7.61 14.31
C LYS A 294 -20.62 -8.38 14.87
N GLY A 295 -20.81 -8.44 16.20
CA GLY A 295 -21.86 -9.24 16.84
C GLY A 295 -23.10 -8.51 17.38
N LYS A 296 -23.18 -7.17 17.29
CA LYS A 296 -24.27 -6.40 17.94
C LYS A 296 -25.18 -5.59 17.00
N ARG A 297 -25.02 -5.68 15.69
CA ARG A 297 -25.94 -5.06 14.71
C ARG A 297 -26.71 -6.13 13.94
N LYS A 298 -27.60 -6.85 14.63
CA LYS A 298 -28.75 -7.60 14.07
C LYS A 298 -29.50 -8.31 15.21
N LEU A 299 -30.07 -7.54 16.14
CA LEU A 299 -31.11 -8.02 17.06
C LEU A 299 -31.79 -6.82 17.75
N HIS A 300 -32.36 -5.88 16.98
CA HIS A 300 -33.25 -4.86 17.57
C HIS A 300 -34.20 -4.19 16.55
N GLN A 301 -34.50 -4.86 15.44
CA GLN A 301 -35.50 -4.39 14.47
C GLN A 301 -36.27 -5.58 13.90
N LEU A 302 -36.94 -6.36 14.76
CA LEU A 302 -37.99 -7.31 14.36
C LEU A 302 -39.07 -7.52 15.46
N GLU A 303 -39.11 -6.68 16.50
CA GLU A 303 -40.18 -6.70 17.52
C GLU A 303 -40.72 -5.28 17.70
N GLU A 304 -41.45 -4.78 16.70
CA GLU A 304 -42.36 -3.62 16.83
C GLU A 304 -43.17 -3.46 15.53
N SER A 305 -43.89 -4.51 15.15
CA SER A 305 -44.97 -4.47 14.15
C SER A 305 -45.87 -5.69 14.31
N SER A 306 -46.47 -5.82 15.49
CA SER A 306 -47.60 -6.72 15.76
C SER A 306 -48.31 -6.27 17.05
N THR A 307 -49.04 -5.17 16.95
CA THR A 307 -50.31 -4.87 17.67
C THR A 307 -50.93 -3.62 17.07
#